data_AF-A0A6M1DKD2-F1
#
_entry.id   AF-A0A6M1DKD2-F1
#
_cell.length_a   1.000
_cell.length_b   1.000
_cell.length_c   1.000
_cell.angle_alpha   90.00
_cell.angle_beta   90.00
_cell.angle_gamma   90.00
#
_symmetry.space_group_name_H-M   'P 1'
#
loop_
_entity.id
_entity.type
_entity.pdbx_description
1 polymer ?
#
loop_
_entity_poly.entity_id
_entity_poly.type
_entity_poly.pdbx_seq_one_letter_code
_entity_poly.pdbx_strand_id
1 'polypeptide(L)'
;DMIAASIAASGSDGEAIGGLFATFQKFQTKNAKENLQAMDIANNLGKEGAFELKDAAEKATRALSMYAAAGGKGVEGIKQGLVVLNSARDATGDRDTAATATENLIRDLQLPKVVDTLKKKAGINVYGNDGKMRSLSVLLSE
;
A
#
# COMPACT_ATOMS: atom_id res chain seq x y z
N ASP A 1 -15.26 -1.54 18.52
CA ASP A 1 -14.99 -0.15 18.95
C ASP A 1 -14.09 0.63 17.99
N MET A 2 -12.88 0.21 17.67
CA MET A 2 -12.02 0.97 16.75
C MET A 2 -12.49 1.05 15.29
N ILE A 3 -13.09 0.01 14.71
CA ILE A 3 -13.66 0.10 13.34
C ILE A 3 -14.80 1.12 13.32
N ALA A 4 -15.68 1.10 14.32
CA ALA A 4 -16.73 2.10 14.47
C ALA A 4 -16.16 3.52 14.68
N ALA A 5 -15.06 3.65 15.43
CA ALA A 5 -14.34 4.92 15.60
C ALA A 5 -13.67 5.39 14.31
N SER A 6 -13.07 4.50 13.50
CA SER A 6 -12.51 4.83 12.18
C SER A 6 -13.58 5.22 11.18
N ILE A 7 -14.74 4.57 11.21
CA ILE A 7 -15.92 4.97 10.41
C ILE A 7 -16.37 6.37 10.82
N ALA A 8 -16.60 6.59 12.13
CA ALA A 8 -17.02 7.89 12.65
C ALA A 8 -16.00 9.01 12.38
N ALA A 9 -14.71 8.72 12.49
CA ALA A 9 -13.64 9.69 12.30
C ALA A 9 -13.36 10.03 10.84
N SER A 10 -13.64 9.10 9.90
CA SER A 10 -13.39 9.31 8.47
C SER A 10 -14.56 9.95 7.73
N GLY A 11 -15.77 9.95 8.31
CA GLY A 11 -16.99 10.38 7.61
C GLY A 11 -17.33 9.54 6.38
N SER A 12 -16.73 8.35 6.25
CA SER A 12 -16.93 7.44 5.13
C SER A 12 -18.10 6.49 5.40
N ASP A 13 -18.71 5.98 4.33
CA ASP A 13 -19.65 4.87 4.45
C ASP A 13 -18.93 3.66 5.05
N GLY A 14 -19.57 3.00 6.03
CA GLY A 14 -18.98 1.88 6.77
C GLY A 14 -18.50 0.74 5.88
N GLU A 15 -19.10 0.60 4.70
CA GLU A 15 -18.71 -0.35 3.65
C GLU A 15 -17.30 -0.07 3.09
N ALA A 16 -16.98 1.20 2.79
CA ALA A 16 -15.68 1.57 2.24
C ALA A 16 -14.54 1.26 3.23
N ILE A 17 -14.73 1.63 4.49
CA ILE A 17 -13.78 1.35 5.57
C ILE A 17 -13.66 -0.17 5.82
N GLY A 18 -14.78 -0.90 5.74
CA GLY A 18 -14.78 -2.37 5.79
C GLY A 18 -13.96 -2.99 4.65
N GLY A 19 -14.08 -2.45 3.42
CA GLY A 19 -13.30 -2.87 2.26
C GLY A 19 -11.80 -2.62 2.39
N LEU A 20 -11.41 -1.47 2.94
CA LEU A 20 -10.00 -1.17 3.25
C LEU A 20 -9.45 -2.14 4.31
N PHE A 21 -10.21 -2.38 5.38
CA PHE A 21 -9.83 -3.34 6.42
C PHE A 21 -9.68 -4.77 5.85
N ALA A 22 -10.61 -5.22 5.00
CA ALA A 22 -10.51 -6.51 4.31
C ALA A 22 -9.27 -6.58 3.38
N THR A 23 -8.90 -5.45 2.77
CA THR A 23 -7.67 -5.36 1.98
C THR A 23 -6.42 -5.55 2.85
N PHE A 24 -6.38 -4.97 4.05
CA PHE A 24 -5.26 -5.14 4.99
C PHE A 24 -5.07 -6.61 5.40
N GLN A 25 -6.14 -7.39 5.54
CA GLN A 25 -6.04 -8.82 5.84
C GLN A 25 -5.27 -9.62 4.77
N LYS A 26 -5.23 -9.15 3.51
CA LYS A 26 -4.46 -9.81 2.44
C LYS A 26 -2.95 -9.80 2.69
N PHE A 27 -2.47 -8.88 3.52
CA PHE A 27 -1.06 -8.82 3.94
C PHE A 27 -0.71 -9.89 4.98
N GLN A 28 -1.64 -10.78 5.34
CA GLN A 28 -1.40 -11.87 6.30
C GLN A 28 -0.98 -11.36 7.68
N THR A 29 -1.62 -10.27 8.13
CA THR A 29 -1.52 -9.80 9.53
C THR A 29 -1.92 -10.92 10.50
N LYS A 30 -1.20 -11.07 11.60
CA LYS A 30 -1.32 -12.22 12.50
C LYS A 30 -2.58 -12.19 13.37
N ASN A 31 -3.11 -11.01 13.66
CA ASN A 31 -4.23 -10.85 14.59
C ASN A 31 -4.97 -9.53 14.36
N ALA A 32 -6.09 -9.36 15.05
CA ALA A 32 -6.90 -8.13 14.98
C ALA A 32 -6.09 -6.87 15.38
N LYS A 33 -5.15 -6.99 16.33
CA LYS A 33 -4.31 -5.86 16.78
C LYS A 33 -3.43 -5.32 15.65
N GLU A 34 -2.85 -6.18 14.83
CA GLU A 34 -2.05 -5.76 13.66
C GLU A 34 -2.91 -5.04 12.61
N ASN A 35 -4.15 -5.51 12.36
CA ASN A 35 -5.06 -4.80 11.47
C ASN A 35 -5.48 -3.43 12.02
N LEU A 36 -5.70 -3.33 13.33
CA LEU A 36 -5.99 -2.05 13.98
C LEU A 36 -4.79 -1.09 13.89
N GLN A 37 -3.58 -1.59 14.09
CA GLN A 37 -2.36 -0.80 13.91
C GLN A 37 -2.22 -0.28 12.47
N ALA A 38 -2.60 -1.08 11.47
CA ALA A 38 -2.60 -0.63 10.08
C ALA A 38 -3.64 0.49 9.83
N MET A 39 -4.82 0.40 10.44
CA MET A 39 -5.82 1.48 10.40
C MET A 39 -5.32 2.75 11.09
N ASP A 40 -4.63 2.63 12.22
CA ASP A 40 -4.02 3.77 12.92
C ASP A 40 -2.95 4.45 12.08
N ILE A 41 -2.10 3.67 11.38
CA ILE A 41 -1.10 4.20 10.44
C ILE A 41 -1.79 4.98 9.33
N ALA A 42 -2.81 4.41 8.68
CA ALA A 42 -3.54 5.07 7.61
C ALA A 42 -4.23 6.36 8.09
N ASN A 43 -4.82 6.34 9.30
CA ASN A 43 -5.44 7.52 9.91
C ASN A 43 -4.42 8.61 10.23
N ASN A 44 -3.27 8.25 10.80
CA ASN A 44 -2.23 9.22 11.14
C ASN A 44 -1.61 9.85 9.89
N LEU A 45 -1.35 9.07 8.85
CA LEU A 45 -0.93 9.61 7.55
C LEU A 45 -1.94 10.63 7.03
N GLY A 46 -3.24 10.30 7.02
CA GLY A 46 -4.29 11.23 6.60
C GLY A 46 -4.28 12.55 7.38
N LYS A 47 -4.03 12.50 8.69
CA LYS A 47 -3.90 13.70 9.55
C LYS A 47 -2.65 14.53 9.24
N GLU A 48 -1.58 13.91 8.77
CA GLU A 48 -0.36 14.58 8.29
C GLU A 48 -0.55 15.20 6.89
N GLY A 49 -1.78 15.20 6.37
CA GLY A 49 -2.12 15.77 5.08
C GLY A 49 -1.95 14.80 3.92
N ALA A 50 -1.69 13.50 4.19
CA ALA A 50 -1.64 12.44 3.19
C ALA A 50 -3.03 12.10 2.62
N PHE A 51 -3.16 10.92 2.00
CA PHE A 51 -4.46 10.33 1.70
C PHE A 51 -5.30 10.15 2.98
N GLU A 52 -6.48 10.76 3.02
CA GLU A 52 -7.45 10.51 4.08
C GLU A 52 -7.93 9.05 4.03
N LEU A 53 -8.44 8.52 5.15
CA LEU A 53 -8.95 7.14 5.22
C LEU A 53 -10.01 6.84 4.15
N LYS A 54 -10.89 7.80 3.88
CA LYS A 54 -11.91 7.70 2.83
C LYS A 54 -11.26 7.53 1.45
N ASP A 55 -10.34 8.41 1.11
CA ASP A 55 -9.63 8.39 -0.16
C ASP A 55 -8.82 7.09 -0.32
N ALA A 56 -8.16 6.63 0.76
CA ALA A 56 -7.43 5.37 0.75
C ALA A 56 -8.36 4.17 0.54
N ALA A 57 -9.55 4.17 1.16
CA ALA A 57 -10.54 3.13 0.95
C ALA A 57 -11.04 3.07 -0.51
N GLU A 58 -11.20 4.23 -1.16
CA GLU A 58 -11.65 4.32 -2.54
C GLU A 58 -10.55 4.02 -3.56
N LYS A 59 -9.30 4.46 -3.29
CA LYS A 59 -8.24 4.53 -4.31
C LYS A 59 -7.05 3.61 -4.06
N ALA A 60 -6.76 3.26 -2.81
CA ALA A 60 -5.55 2.49 -2.47
C ALA A 60 -5.76 0.97 -2.53
N THR A 61 -7.00 0.50 -2.41
CA THR A 61 -7.32 -0.92 -2.17
C THR A 61 -6.76 -1.86 -3.24
N ARG A 62 -6.79 -1.44 -4.51
CA ARG A 62 -6.27 -2.22 -5.63
C ARG A 62 -4.74 -2.29 -5.62
N ALA A 63 -4.05 -1.15 -5.49
CA ALA A 63 -2.59 -1.10 -5.37
C ALA A 63 -2.09 -1.94 -4.17
N LEU A 64 -2.72 -1.77 -3.01
CA LEU A 64 -2.39 -2.53 -1.81
C LEU A 64 -2.62 -4.03 -1.99
N SER A 65 -3.72 -4.43 -2.62
CA SER A 65 -3.99 -5.84 -2.94
C SER A 65 -2.94 -6.44 -3.87
N MET A 66 -2.52 -5.68 -4.89
CA MET A 66 -1.45 -6.10 -5.81
C MET A 66 -0.13 -6.27 -5.07
N TYR A 67 0.22 -5.34 -4.18
CA TYR A 67 1.46 -5.44 -3.43
C TYR A 67 1.45 -6.61 -2.45
N ALA A 68 0.33 -6.84 -1.75
CA ALA A 68 0.17 -8.02 -0.88
C ALA A 68 0.39 -9.33 -1.65
N ALA A 69 -0.18 -9.44 -2.86
CA ALA A 69 0.01 -10.60 -3.72
C ALA A 69 1.46 -10.75 -4.21
N ALA A 70 2.14 -9.64 -4.48
CA ALA A 70 3.53 -9.64 -4.96
C ALA A 70 4.55 -10.01 -3.88
N GLY A 71 4.21 -9.85 -2.60
CA GLY A 71 5.11 -10.18 -1.49
C GLY A 71 5.01 -9.28 -0.27
N GLY A 72 4.26 -8.18 -0.35
CA GLY A 72 4.00 -7.29 0.79
C GLY A 72 3.31 -8.06 1.93
N LYS A 73 3.83 -7.94 3.15
CA LYS A 73 3.32 -8.68 4.31
C LYS A 73 3.30 -7.88 5.60
N GLY A 74 2.36 -8.24 6.47
CA GLY A 74 2.14 -7.66 7.78
C GLY A 74 1.81 -6.17 7.72
N VAL A 75 1.82 -5.57 8.91
CA VAL A 75 1.61 -4.12 9.09
C VAL A 75 2.64 -3.30 8.31
N GLU A 76 3.88 -3.77 8.25
CA GLU A 76 4.96 -3.08 7.55
C GLU A 76 4.75 -3.06 6.03
N GLY A 77 4.25 -4.15 5.43
CA GLY A 77 3.88 -4.15 4.02
C GLY A 77 2.73 -3.18 3.71
N ILE A 78 1.73 -3.08 4.59
CA ILE A 78 0.66 -2.10 4.46
C ILE A 78 1.21 -0.68 4.51
N LYS A 79 2.04 -0.38 5.52
CA LYS A 79 2.69 0.92 5.68
C LYS A 79 3.48 1.31 4.44
N GLN A 80 4.27 0.39 3.88
CA GLN A 80 5.04 0.66 2.67
C GLN A 80 4.16 1.00 1.47
N GLY A 81 3.08 0.25 1.25
CA GLY A 81 2.13 0.56 0.18
C GLY A 81 1.49 1.94 0.34
N LEU A 82 1.10 2.30 1.57
CA LEU A 82 0.52 3.63 1.87
C LEU A 82 1.55 4.76 1.72
N VAL A 83 2.79 4.54 2.12
CA VAL A 83 3.88 5.52 1.95
C VAL A 83 4.16 5.75 0.47
N VAL A 84 4.26 4.70 -0.34
CA VAL A 84 4.47 4.83 -1.80
C VAL A 84 3.30 5.59 -2.44
N LEU A 85 2.07 5.27 -2.05
CA LEU A 85 0.89 6.00 -2.51
C LEU A 85 0.96 7.48 -2.13
N ASN A 86 1.39 7.79 -0.90
CA ASN A 86 1.52 9.17 -0.49
C ASN A 86 2.64 9.90 -1.23
N SER A 87 3.79 9.27 -1.43
CA SER A 87 4.88 9.84 -2.24
C SER A 87 4.42 10.13 -3.67
N ALA A 88 3.59 9.26 -4.26
CA ALA A 88 2.99 9.50 -5.57
C ALA A 88 2.02 10.69 -5.55
N ARG A 89 1.25 10.89 -4.47
CA ARG A 89 0.39 12.06 -4.29
C ARG A 89 1.18 13.35 -4.14
N ASP A 90 2.24 13.33 -3.35
CA ASP A 90 3.11 14.49 -3.18
C ASP A 90 3.74 14.91 -4.52
N ALA A 91 4.09 13.94 -5.37
CA ALA A 91 4.65 14.19 -6.69
C ALA A 91 3.64 14.66 -7.75
N THR A 92 2.39 14.17 -7.68
CA THR A 92 1.37 14.40 -8.73
C THR A 92 0.39 15.51 -8.38
N GLY A 93 0.21 15.81 -7.10
CA GLY A 93 -0.81 16.74 -6.59
C GLY A 93 -2.26 16.23 -6.76
N ASP A 94 -2.47 15.04 -7.31
CA ASP A 94 -3.77 14.49 -7.66
C ASP A 94 -3.94 13.05 -7.16
N ARG A 95 -5.09 12.78 -6.55
CA ARG A 95 -5.37 11.49 -5.90
C ARG A 95 -5.52 10.36 -6.91
N ASP A 96 -6.19 10.61 -8.03
CA ASP A 96 -6.45 9.58 -9.03
C ASP A 96 -5.18 9.21 -9.80
N THR A 97 -4.38 10.22 -10.11
CA THR A 97 -3.07 10.05 -10.75
C THR A 97 -2.10 9.33 -9.81
N ALA A 98 -2.07 9.68 -8.52
CA ALA A 98 -1.24 9.01 -7.53
C ALA A 98 -1.59 7.51 -7.37
N ALA A 99 -2.89 7.19 -7.29
CA ALA A 99 -3.35 5.80 -7.22
C ALA A 99 -2.92 5.02 -8.46
N THR A 100 -3.16 5.58 -9.65
CA THR A 100 -2.74 4.99 -10.92
C THR A 100 -1.23 4.79 -11.01
N ALA A 101 -0.45 5.79 -10.61
CA ALA A 101 1.02 5.71 -10.61
C ALA A 101 1.52 4.61 -9.66
N THR A 102 0.91 4.48 -8.49
CA THR A 102 1.25 3.45 -7.50
C THR A 102 0.93 2.05 -8.02
N GLU A 103 -0.24 1.86 -8.62
CA GLU A 103 -0.60 0.59 -9.27
C GLU A 103 0.37 0.23 -10.40
N ASN A 104 0.72 1.23 -11.23
CA ASN A 104 1.64 1.05 -12.34
C ASN A 104 3.02 0.63 -11.85
N LEU A 105 3.56 1.31 -10.83
CA LEU A 105 4.84 0.94 -10.21
C LEU A 105 4.83 -0.53 -9.74
N ILE A 106 3.82 -0.92 -8.96
CA ILE A 106 3.73 -2.28 -8.41
C ILE A 106 3.57 -3.31 -9.54
N ARG A 107 2.79 -3.01 -10.58
CA ARG A 107 2.64 -3.87 -11.76
C ARG A 107 3.95 -4.00 -12.53
N ASP A 108 4.62 -2.89 -12.80
CA ASP A 108 5.82 -2.84 -13.61
C ASP A 108 6.97 -3.59 -12.93
N LEU A 109 7.07 -3.52 -11.60
CA LEU A 109 7.99 -4.35 -10.81
C LEU A 109 7.69 -5.86 -10.90
N GLN A 110 6.57 -6.28 -11.47
CA GLN A 110 6.26 -7.69 -11.73
C GLN A 110 6.43 -8.08 -13.19
N LEU A 111 6.62 -7.12 -14.10
CA LEU A 111 6.75 -7.41 -15.52
C LEU A 111 8.13 -8.04 -15.81
N PRO A 112 8.20 -9.23 -16.43
CA PRO A 112 9.47 -9.92 -16.67
C PRO A 112 10.52 -9.06 -17.36
N LYS A 113 10.10 -8.25 -18.34
CA LYS A 113 10.98 -7.34 -19.07
C LYS A 113 11.59 -6.26 -18.17
N VAL A 114 10.79 -5.68 -17.26
CA VAL A 114 11.26 -4.64 -16.32
C VAL A 114 12.19 -5.26 -15.30
N VAL A 115 11.82 -6.40 -14.71
CA VAL A 115 12.64 -7.16 -13.76
C VAL A 115 14.00 -7.52 -14.37
N ASP A 116 14.01 -8.05 -15.59
CA ASP A 116 15.23 -8.37 -16.33
C ASP A 116 16.09 -7.13 -16.57
N THR A 117 15.46 -6.01 -16.91
CA THR A 117 16.16 -4.75 -17.18
C THR A 117 16.81 -4.21 -15.92
N LEU A 118 16.06 -4.14 -14.81
CA LEU A 118 16.56 -3.71 -13.50
C LEU A 118 17.75 -4.57 -13.06
N LYS A 119 17.63 -5.89 -13.18
CA LYS A 119 18.72 -6.82 -12.83
C LYS A 119 19.96 -6.63 -13.70
N LYS A 120 19.80 -6.58 -15.03
CA LYS A 120 20.94 -6.54 -15.97
C LYS A 120 21.61 -5.17 -16.06
N LYS A 121 20.86 -4.09 -15.84
CA LYS A 121 21.35 -2.71 -16.05
C LYS A 121 21.72 -2.00 -14.76
N ALA A 122 21.00 -2.26 -13.67
CA ALA A 122 21.20 -1.58 -12.39
C ALA A 122 21.66 -2.52 -11.27
N GLY A 123 21.71 -3.85 -11.49
CA GLY A 123 22.03 -4.82 -10.45
C GLY A 123 20.91 -5.00 -9.41
N ILE A 124 19.74 -4.38 -9.64
CA ILE A 124 18.59 -4.39 -8.75
C ILE A 124 17.87 -5.72 -8.89
N ASN A 125 17.87 -6.53 -7.83
CA ASN A 125 17.08 -7.74 -7.78
C ASN A 125 15.71 -7.41 -7.21
N VAL A 126 14.65 -7.51 -8.02
CA VAL A 126 13.28 -7.19 -7.57
C VAL A 126 12.73 -8.26 -6.62
N TYR A 127 13.06 -9.53 -6.90
CA TYR A 127 12.64 -10.66 -6.09
C TYR A 127 13.78 -11.12 -5.17
N GLY A 128 13.41 -11.47 -3.93
CA GLY A 128 14.31 -12.13 -2.99
C GLY A 128 14.48 -13.62 -3.30
N ASN A 129 15.35 -14.28 -2.54
CA ASN A 129 15.59 -15.72 -2.67
C ASN A 129 14.35 -16.58 -2.35
N ASP A 130 13.36 -16.01 -1.67
CA ASP A 130 12.10 -16.66 -1.32
C ASP A 130 11.02 -16.52 -2.41
N GLY A 131 11.38 -15.95 -3.57
CA GLY A 131 10.49 -15.75 -4.71
C GLY A 131 9.47 -14.62 -4.53
N LYS A 132 9.54 -13.86 -3.43
CA LYS A 132 8.67 -12.70 -3.20
C LYS A 132 9.35 -11.42 -3.61
N MET A 133 8.55 -10.43 -4.00
CA MET A 133 9.05 -9.07 -4.21
C MET A 133 9.70 -8.59 -2.91
N ARG A 134 10.92 -8.04 -3.01
CA ARG A 134 11.56 -7.35 -1.89
C ARG A 134 10.70 -6.15 -1.46
N SER A 135 10.88 -5.69 -0.24
CA SER A 135 10.11 -4.55 0.25
C SER A 135 10.27 -3.32 -0.66
N LEU A 136 9.18 -2.60 -0.88
CA LEU A 136 9.21 -1.37 -1.69
C LEU A 136 10.22 -0.35 -1.14
N SER A 137 10.38 -0.28 0.18
CA SER A 137 11.39 0.57 0.82
C SER A 137 12.82 0.28 0.35
N VAL A 138 13.14 -0.99 0.14
CA VAL A 138 14.47 -1.42 -0.34
C VAL A 138 14.59 -1.12 -1.82
N LEU A 139 13.59 -1.50 -2.62
CA LEU A 139 13.61 -1.29 -4.07
C LEU A 139 13.65 0.19 -4.47
N LEU A 140 13.06 1.07 -3.68
CA LEU A 140 13.06 2.52 -3.92
C LEU A 140 14.32 3.23 -3.39
N SER A 141 15.18 2.53 -2.65
CA SER A 141 16.44 3.09 -2.11
C SER A 141 17.69 2.75 -2.93
N GLU A 142 17.57 1.84 -3.90
CA GLU A 142 18.65 1.41 -4.81
C GLU A 142 18.77 2.34 -6.02
#